data_AF-H5TYV7-F1
#
_entry.id   AF-H5TYV7-F1
#
_cell.length_a   1.000
_cell.length_b   1.000
_cell.length_c   1.000
_cell.angle_alpha   90.00
_cell.angle_beta   90.00
_cell.angle_gamma   90.00
#
_symmetry.space_group_name_H-M   'P 1'
#
loop_
_entity.id
_entity.type
_entity.pdbx_description
1 polymer ?
#
loop_
_entity_poly.entity_id
_entity_poly.type
_entity_poly.pdbx_seq_one_letter_code
_entity_poly.pdbx_strand_id
1 'polypeptide(L)'
;MWVPLATSTMRAPGVDSGTIFASSSSWTYSSSFDANDTSSYYDGASSEADIRAGAEASIHDWLADVDRGAAAFDYCDERHSDRRVMLISLGVAAVVLAGVTAIMWWRDRSRRPGPRVGLTDR
;
A
#
# COMPACT_ATOMS: atom_id res chain seq x y z
N MET A 1 4.04 -14.41 -12.60
CA MET A 1 3.54 -14.62 -11.23
C MET A 1 3.44 -13.25 -10.55
N TRP A 2 2.38 -12.48 -10.84
CA TRP A 2 2.26 -11.05 -10.46
C TRP A 2 1.00 -10.75 -9.63
N VAL A 3 -0.05 -11.55 -9.85
CA VAL A 3 -1.26 -11.59 -9.04
C VAL A 3 -0.98 -11.67 -7.52
N PRO A 4 0.04 -12.44 -7.04
CA PRO A 4 0.28 -12.55 -5.59
C PRO A 4 0.72 -11.24 -4.94
N LEU A 5 1.40 -10.35 -5.67
CA LEU A 5 1.94 -9.10 -5.11
C LEU A 5 0.83 -8.07 -4.87
N ALA A 6 -0.11 -7.94 -5.82
CA ALA A 6 -1.25 -7.04 -5.69
C ALA A 6 -2.23 -7.47 -4.58
N THR A 7 -2.38 -8.77 -4.36
CA THR A 7 -3.27 -9.32 -3.32
C THR A 7 -2.57 -9.56 -1.99
N SER A 8 -1.24 -9.40 -1.91
CA SER A 8 -0.51 -9.60 -0.66
C SER A 8 -0.83 -8.49 0.34
N THR A 9 -1.09 -8.89 1.58
CA THR A 9 -1.22 -7.95 2.69
C THR A 9 0.14 -7.32 3.00
N MET A 10 0.13 -6.02 3.31
CA MET A 10 1.28 -5.26 3.78
C MET A 10 1.24 -5.27 5.30
N ARG A 11 2.18 -5.99 5.91
CA ARG A 11 2.27 -6.10 7.36
C ARG A 11 3.66 -5.72 7.83
N ALA A 12 3.71 -5.08 8.98
CA ALA A 12 4.91 -4.83 9.76
C ALA A 12 4.62 -5.18 11.23
N PRO A 13 5.62 -5.26 12.10
CA PRO A 13 5.39 -5.48 13.53
C PRO A 13 4.40 -4.44 14.08
N GLY A 14 3.24 -4.89 14.55
CA GLY A 14 2.20 -4.02 15.10
C GLY A 14 1.41 -3.18 14.10
N VAL A 15 1.52 -3.42 12.78
CA VAL A 15 0.80 -2.65 11.73
C VAL A 15 0.28 -3.59 10.62
N ASP A 16 -0.99 -3.43 10.23
CA ASP A 16 -1.60 -4.09 9.07
C ASP A 16 -2.21 -3.04 8.13
N SER A 17 -1.58 -2.83 6.97
CA SER A 17 -2.01 -1.89 5.92
C SER A 17 -2.93 -2.53 4.88
N GLY A 18 -3.31 -3.79 5.07
CA GLY A 18 -4.14 -4.54 4.13
C GLY A 18 -3.49 -4.75 2.76
N THR A 19 -4.30 -4.94 1.73
CA THR A 19 -3.84 -5.12 0.33
C THR A 19 -3.70 -3.77 -0.38
N ILE A 20 -3.23 -3.74 -1.64
CA ILE A 20 -3.11 -2.48 -2.40
C ILE A 20 -4.47 -1.78 -2.65
N PHE A 21 -5.58 -2.51 -2.52
CA PHE A 21 -6.93 -1.97 -2.67
C PHE A 21 -7.53 -1.50 -1.34
N ALA A 22 -6.84 -1.73 -0.22
CA ALA A 22 -7.25 -1.28 1.09
C ALA A 22 -7.23 0.26 1.14
N SER A 23 -8.27 0.85 1.72
CA SER A 23 -8.29 2.27 2.08
C SER A 23 -7.67 2.47 3.46
N SER A 24 -7.26 3.70 3.76
CA SER A 24 -6.73 4.08 5.08
C SER A 24 -7.66 3.73 6.24
N SER A 25 -8.98 3.70 6.00
CA SER A 25 -9.99 3.28 6.98
C SER A 25 -9.92 1.81 7.39
N SER A 26 -9.20 0.97 6.64
CA SER A 26 -9.03 -0.45 6.93
C SER A 26 -7.66 -0.79 7.52
N TRP A 27 -6.78 0.20 7.65
CA TRP A 27 -5.47 -0.01 8.25
C TRP A 27 -5.60 -0.08 9.76
N THR A 28 -4.86 -0.98 10.37
CA THR A 28 -4.86 -1.17 11.82
C THR A 28 -3.44 -1.09 12.36
N TYR A 29 -3.32 -0.63 13.59
CA TYR A 29 -2.07 -0.69 14.34
C TYR A 29 -2.36 -1.15 15.77
N SER A 30 -1.36 -1.75 16.40
CA SER A 30 -1.42 -2.12 17.81
C SER A 30 -1.15 -0.90 18.67
N SER A 31 -2.22 -0.35 19.24
CA SER A 31 -2.11 0.66 20.30
C SER A 31 -1.57 0.03 21.57
N SER A 32 -0.72 0.75 22.30
CA SER A 32 -0.33 0.38 23.68
C SER A 32 -1.07 1.21 24.74
N PHE A 33 -1.95 2.12 24.32
CA PHE A 33 -2.74 2.94 25.21
C PHE A 33 -4.17 2.39 25.23
N ASP A 34 -4.58 1.82 26.36
CA ASP A 34 -5.97 1.37 26.52
C ASP A 34 -6.83 2.50 27.08
N ALA A 35 -7.57 3.16 26.19
CA ALA A 35 -8.51 4.20 26.58
C ALA A 35 -9.64 3.69 27.51
N ASN A 36 -9.90 2.37 27.54
CA ASN A 36 -10.93 1.79 28.40
C ASN A 36 -10.43 1.48 29.82
N ASP A 37 -9.12 1.42 30.03
CA ASP A 37 -8.52 1.16 31.35
C ASP A 37 -7.47 2.21 31.73
N THR A 38 -7.95 3.45 31.85
CA THR A 38 -7.15 4.55 32.41
C THR A 38 -7.02 4.49 33.93
N SER A 39 -7.70 3.55 34.59
CA SER A 39 -7.76 3.43 36.05
C SER A 39 -6.40 3.07 36.66
N SER A 40 -5.60 2.30 35.91
CA SER A 40 -4.23 1.91 36.25
C SER A 40 -3.29 3.09 36.53
N TYR A 41 -3.51 4.25 35.90
CA TYR A 41 -2.70 5.46 36.12
C TYR A 41 -2.97 6.15 37.45
N TYR A 42 -4.11 5.84 38.08
CA TYR A 42 -4.55 6.47 39.32
C TYR A 42 -4.62 5.47 40.48
N ASP A 43 -4.18 4.22 40.25
CA ASP A 43 -4.22 3.18 41.27
C ASP A 43 -3.33 3.55 42.46
N GLY A 44 -3.90 3.50 43.67
CA GLY A 44 -3.23 3.92 44.90
C GLY A 44 -3.01 5.43 45.08
N ALA A 45 -3.57 6.29 44.22
CA ALA A 45 -3.43 7.74 44.37
C ALA A 45 -4.12 8.23 45.64
N SER A 46 -3.36 8.90 46.53
CA SER A 46 -3.84 9.34 47.85
C SER A 46 -3.70 10.85 48.07
N SER A 47 -2.97 11.52 47.18
CA SER A 47 -2.73 12.96 47.22
C SER A 47 -2.97 13.62 45.86
N GLU A 48 -3.15 14.94 45.86
CA GLU A 48 -3.29 15.73 44.62
C GLU A 48 -2.04 15.61 43.72
N ALA A 49 -0.87 15.41 44.32
CA ALA A 49 0.37 15.17 43.58
C ALA A 49 0.35 13.82 42.85
N ASP A 50 -0.18 12.76 43.48
CA ASP A 50 -0.30 11.44 42.86
C ASP A 50 -1.26 11.46 41.68
N ILE A 51 -2.40 12.15 41.82
CA ILE A 51 -3.38 12.31 40.75
C ILE A 51 -2.76 13.06 39.57
N ARG A 52 -1.99 14.13 39.85
CA ARG A 52 -1.30 14.89 38.80
C ARG A 52 -0.23 14.06 38.09
N ALA A 53 0.53 13.26 38.83
CA ALA A 53 1.53 12.37 38.26
C ALA A 53 0.89 11.27 37.38
N GLY A 54 -0.23 10.69 37.83
CA GLY A 54 -1.02 9.73 37.04
C GLY A 54 -1.57 10.34 35.76
N ALA A 55 -2.10 11.57 35.84
CA ALA A 55 -2.57 12.30 34.67
C ALA A 55 -1.44 12.57 33.66
N GLU A 56 -0.27 13.02 34.13
CA GLU A 56 0.89 13.27 33.28
C GLU A 56 1.40 11.99 32.60
N ALA A 57 1.43 10.86 33.32
CA ALA A 57 1.77 9.56 32.77
C ALA A 57 0.77 9.11 31.68
N SER A 58 -0.54 9.26 31.94
CA SER A 58 -1.57 8.89 30.95
C SER A 58 -1.49 9.73 29.68
N ILE A 59 -1.17 11.03 29.80
CA ILE A 59 -1.01 11.95 28.67
C ILE A 59 0.25 11.60 27.88
N HIS A 60 1.36 11.32 28.57
CA HIS A 60 2.60 10.92 27.93
C HIS A 60 2.43 9.63 27.12
N ASP A 61 1.79 8.61 27.70
CA ASP A 61 1.53 7.35 27.00
C ASP A 61 0.57 7.53 25.82
N TRP A 62 -0.45 8.36 25.98
CA TRP A 62 -1.36 8.72 24.89
C TRP A 62 -0.63 9.40 23.74
N LEU A 63 0.22 10.39 24.02
CA LEU A 63 1.04 11.05 22.99
C LEU A 63 1.99 10.08 22.30
N ALA A 64 2.66 9.22 23.06
CA ALA A 64 3.54 8.20 22.51
C ALA A 64 2.80 7.18 21.64
N ASP A 65 1.52 6.92 21.93
CA ASP A 65 0.66 6.06 21.12
C ASP A 65 0.19 6.76 19.83
N VAL A 66 -0.17 8.05 19.91
CA VAL A 66 -0.49 8.88 18.74
C VAL A 66 0.69 8.95 17.78
N ASP A 67 1.90 9.17 18.28
CA ASP A 67 3.12 9.22 17.46
C ASP A 67 3.37 7.87 16.75
N ARG A 68 3.13 6.75 17.45
CA ARG A 68 3.19 5.41 16.84
C ARG A 68 2.11 5.20 15.79
N GLY A 69 0.89 5.67 16.04
CA GLY A 69 -0.20 5.64 15.07
C GLY A 69 0.12 6.45 13.82
N ALA A 70 0.72 7.63 13.96
CA ALA A 70 1.17 8.47 12.85
C ALA A 70 2.28 7.78 12.03
N ALA A 71 3.32 7.25 12.70
CA ALA A 71 4.38 6.50 12.03
C ALA A 71 3.84 5.26 11.29
N ALA A 72 2.87 4.56 11.88
CA ALA A 72 2.18 3.45 11.24
C ALA A 72 1.41 3.90 9.99
N PHE A 73 0.71 5.03 10.07
CA PHE A 73 0.01 5.62 8.92
C PHE A 73 0.97 5.97 7.79
N ASP A 74 2.07 6.67 8.08
CA ASP A 74 3.08 7.05 7.08
C ASP A 74 3.69 5.84 6.40
N TYR A 75 4.01 4.79 7.17
CA TYR A 75 4.49 3.52 6.61
C TYR A 75 3.46 2.89 5.65
N CYS A 76 2.18 2.89 6.02
CA CYS A 76 1.12 2.35 5.17
C CYS A 76 0.97 3.17 3.89
N ASP A 77 0.99 4.50 3.99
CA ASP A 77 0.83 5.42 2.87
C ASP A 77 1.99 5.30 1.87
N GLU A 78 3.23 5.30 2.37
CA GLU A 78 4.42 5.13 1.54
C GLU A 78 4.39 3.78 0.81
N ARG A 79 4.02 2.70 1.50
CA ARG A 79 3.96 1.37 0.88
C ARG A 79 2.86 1.26 -0.18
N HIS A 80 1.71 1.89 0.05
CA HIS A 80 0.63 1.96 -0.93
C HIS A 80 1.02 2.80 -2.14
N SER A 81 1.68 3.94 -1.92
CA SER A 81 2.22 4.79 -2.98
C SER A 81 3.23 4.04 -3.86
N ASP A 82 4.21 3.39 -3.25
CA ASP A 82 5.23 2.59 -3.94
C ASP A 82 4.62 1.50 -4.81
N ARG A 83 3.65 0.75 -4.27
CA ARG A 83 2.98 -0.32 -5.03
C ARG A 83 2.14 0.24 -6.16
N ARG A 84 1.48 1.39 -5.98
CA ARG A 84 0.74 2.06 -7.06
C ARG A 84 1.68 2.49 -8.19
N VAL A 85 2.82 3.11 -7.87
CA VAL A 85 3.83 3.51 -8.86
C VAL A 85 4.39 2.29 -9.59
N MET A 86 4.69 1.20 -8.87
CA MET A 86 5.12 -0.06 -9.48
C MET A 86 4.07 -0.62 -10.46
N LEU A 87 2.79 -0.64 -10.09
CA LEU A 87 1.74 -1.13 -10.98
C LEU A 87 1.55 -0.23 -12.21
N ILE A 88 1.60 1.09 -12.04
CA ILE A 88 1.49 2.04 -13.15
C ILE A 88 2.65 1.88 -14.12
N SER A 89 3.89 1.82 -13.62
CA SER A 89 5.08 1.65 -14.46
C SER A 89 5.07 0.33 -15.23
N LEU A 90 4.64 -0.77 -14.59
CA LEU A 90 4.42 -2.06 -15.26
C LEU A 90 3.32 -1.98 -16.33
N GLY A 91 2.19 -1.34 -16.02
CA GLY A 91 1.10 -1.14 -16.97
C GLY A 91 1.55 -0.37 -18.20
N VAL A 92 2.30 0.72 -18.02
CA VAL A 92 2.88 1.51 -19.11
C VAL A 92 3.84 0.67 -19.94
N ALA A 93 4.76 -0.08 -19.32
CA ALA A 93 5.69 -0.94 -20.03
C ALA A 93 4.96 -2.01 -20.88
N ALA A 94 3.90 -2.61 -20.34
CA ALA A 94 3.08 -3.58 -21.05
C ALA A 94 2.39 -2.97 -22.28
N VAL A 95 1.81 -1.78 -22.14
CA VAL A 95 1.16 -1.06 -23.25
C VAL A 95 2.18 -0.70 -24.34
N VAL A 96 3.38 -0.23 -23.97
CA VAL A 96 4.45 0.08 -24.92
C VAL A 96 4.88 -1.16 -25.68
N LEU A 97 5.13 -2.28 -24.99
CA LEU A 97 5.53 -3.53 -25.62
C LEU A 97 4.45 -4.06 -26.58
N ALA A 98 3.18 -4.00 -26.18
CA ALA A 98 2.04 -4.37 -27.02
C ALA A 98 1.92 -3.47 -28.26
N GLY A 99 2.13 -2.16 -28.10
CA GLY A 99 2.13 -1.20 -29.19
C GLY A 99 3.26 -1.47 -30.20
N VAL A 100 4.48 -1.69 -29.72
CA VAL A 100 5.63 -2.01 -30.58
C VAL A 100 5.41 -3.32 -31.34
N THR A 101 4.94 -4.37 -30.67
CA THR A 101 4.64 -5.64 -31.33
C THR A 101 3.51 -5.51 -32.36
N ALA A 102 2.45 -4.75 -32.06
CA ALA A 102 1.39 -4.46 -33.02
C ALA A 102 1.90 -3.70 -34.25
N ILE A 103 2.77 -2.70 -34.07
CA ILE A 103 3.39 -1.95 -35.16
C ILE A 103 4.30 -2.85 -36.00
N MET A 104 5.13 -3.67 -35.36
CA MET A 104 6.02 -4.61 -36.04
C MET A 104 5.20 -5.62 -36.87
N TRP A 105 4.15 -6.19 -36.28
CA TRP A 105 3.26 -7.12 -36.97
C TRP A 105 2.55 -6.47 -38.17
N TRP A 106 2.06 -5.24 -38.01
CA TRP A 106 1.44 -4.50 -39.09
C TRP A 106 2.43 -4.21 -40.23
N ARG A 107 3.66 -3.79 -39.91
CA ARG A 107 4.72 -3.55 -40.90
C ARG A 107 5.15 -4.83 -41.62
N ASP A 108 5.25 -5.97 -40.92
CA ASP A 108 5.55 -7.25 -41.58
C ASP A 108 4.44 -7.67 -42.53
N ARG A 109 3.17 -7.52 -42.11
CA ARG A 109 2.01 -7.82 -42.95
C ARG A 109 1.95 -6.93 -44.19
N SER A 110 2.25 -5.65 -44.08
CA SER A 110 2.28 -4.72 -45.22
C SER A 110 3.45 -4.93 -46.17
N ARG A 111 4.51 -5.62 -45.74
CA ARG A 111 5.71 -5.91 -46.55
C ARG A 111 5.66 -7.26 -47.25
N ARG A 112 4.70 -8.14 -46.92
CA ARG A 112 4.46 -9.36 -47.70
C ARG A 112 3.87 -8.97 -49.05
N PRO A 113 4.58 -9.23 -50.18
CA PRO A 113 3.97 -9.09 -51.49
C PRO A 113 2.75 -10.01 -51.52
N GLY A 114 1.59 -9.49 -51.93
CA GLY A 114 0.43 -10.34 -52.20
C GLY A 114 0.83 -11.47 -53.15
N PRO A 115 0.17 -12.65 -53.09
CA PRO A 115 0.44 -13.72 -54.03
C PRO A 115 0.36 -13.12 -55.43
N ARG A 116 1.49 -13.11 -56.15
CA ARG A 116 1.51 -12.79 -57.57
C ARG A 116 0.60 -13.81 -58.21
N VAL A 117 -0.62 -13.38 -58.54
CA VAL A 117 -1.50 -14.09 -59.48
C VAL A 117 -0.68 -14.13 -60.75
N GLY A 118 0.03 -15.24 -60.94
CA GLY A 118 0.68 -15.57 -62.19
C GLY A 118 -0.42 -15.62 -63.23
N LEU A 119 -0.49 -14.58 -64.05
CA LEU A 119 -1.03 -14.66 -65.39
C LEU A 119 -0.26 -15.78 -66.10
N THR A 120 -0.76 -17.01 -66.05
CA THR A 120 -0.49 -17.99 -67.09
C THR A 120 -1.52 -17.74 -68.17
N ASP A 121 -1.16 -16.82 -69.05
CA ASP A 121 -1.83 -16.63 -70.32
C ASP A 121 -1.00 -17.38 -71.38
N ARG A 122 -1.67 -18.32 -72.06
CA ARG A 122 -1.24 -19.11 -73.23
C ARG A 122 -0.47 -20.42 -73.02
#